data_AF-A0A356W8U8-F1
#
_entry.id   AF-A0A356W8U8-F1
#
_cell.length_a   1.000
_cell.length_b   1.000
_cell.length_c   1.000
_cell.angle_alpha   90.00
_cell.angle_beta   90.00
_cell.angle_gamma   90.00
#
_symmetry.space_group_name_H-M   'P 1'
#
loop_
_entity.id
_entity.type
_entity.pdbx_description
1 polymer ?
#
loop_
_entity_poly.entity_id
_entity_poly.type
_entity_poly.pdbx_seq_one_letter_code
_entity_poly.pdbx_strand_id
1 'polypeptide(L)'
;MKRTLAVLFASTAMIASPAAAKNSGGAWTPEPGDVIEFDVLRKGKPFGSHSVTFGEDSNGRLTARTDVLLKAGLGPITVFKYELDATEVWQNGQLVSLNGEVNDDGKEGQVT
;
A
#
# COMPACT_ATOMS: atom_id res chain seq x y z
N MET A 1 -42.25 61.04 -10.95
CA MET A 1 -40.82 60.96 -11.29
C MET A 1 -40.17 59.98 -10.31
N LYS A 2 -39.87 58.75 -10.76
CA LYS A 2 -39.38 57.66 -9.89
C LYS A 2 -37.85 57.73 -9.83
N ARG A 3 -37.27 57.90 -8.63
CA ARG A 3 -35.83 57.84 -8.39
C ARG A 3 -35.47 56.42 -7.98
N THR A 4 -34.82 55.67 -8.87
CA THR A 4 -34.26 54.34 -8.56
C THR A 4 -32.87 54.50 -7.96
N LEU A 5 -32.69 54.00 -6.74
CA LEU A 5 -31.40 53.89 -6.06
C LEU A 5 -30.83 52.49 -6.38
N ALA A 6 -29.72 52.43 -7.10
CA ALA A 6 -29.02 51.18 -7.38
C ALA A 6 -28.10 50.84 -6.20
N VAL A 7 -28.38 49.74 -5.50
CA VAL A 7 -27.50 49.17 -4.48
C VAL A 7 -26.57 48.19 -5.19
N LEU A 8 -25.26 48.48 -5.22
CA LEU A 8 -24.25 47.51 -5.65
C LEU A 8 -23.96 46.54 -4.50
N PHE A 9 -24.33 45.27 -4.68
CA PHE A 9 -23.79 44.16 -3.88
C PHE A 9 -22.42 43.80 -4.44
N ALA A 10 -21.35 44.11 -3.71
CA ALA A 10 -20.02 43.61 -3.98
C ALA A 10 -19.87 42.22 -3.33
N SER A 11 -20.06 41.16 -4.12
CA SER A 11 -19.83 39.78 -3.69
C SER A 11 -18.34 39.46 -3.75
N THR A 12 -17.66 39.45 -2.60
CA THR A 12 -16.27 39.00 -2.50
C THR A 12 -16.25 37.47 -2.56
N ALA A 13 -15.89 36.90 -3.71
CA ALA A 13 -15.62 35.47 -3.83
C ALA A 13 -14.30 35.15 -3.10
N MET A 14 -14.36 34.44 -1.97
CA MET A 14 -13.16 33.84 -1.39
C MET A 14 -12.70 32.70 -2.32
N ILE A 15 -11.63 32.95 -3.06
CA ILE A 15 -10.93 31.90 -3.80
C ILE A 15 -10.20 31.05 -2.75
N ALA A 16 -10.74 29.88 -2.45
CA ALA A 16 -10.03 28.89 -1.64
C ALA A 16 -8.78 28.45 -2.41
N SER A 17 -7.61 28.93 -2.01
CA SER A 17 -6.35 28.40 -2.54
C SER A 17 -6.19 26.97 -2.05
N PRO A 18 -5.85 25.99 -2.91
CA PRO A 18 -5.53 24.65 -2.46
C PRO A 18 -4.33 24.74 -1.50
N ALA A 19 -4.45 24.11 -0.33
CA ALA A 19 -3.32 23.96 0.56
C ALA A 19 -2.28 23.07 -0.15
N ALA A 20 -1.16 23.68 -0.57
CA ALA A 20 -0.02 22.91 -1.03
C ALA A 20 0.49 22.08 0.16
N ALA A 21 0.28 20.76 0.11
CA ALA A 21 0.87 19.86 1.08
C ALA A 21 2.40 20.05 1.04
N LYS A 22 2.98 20.41 2.19
CA LYS A 22 4.43 20.39 2.36
C LYS A 22 4.88 18.93 2.35
N ASN A 23 5.25 18.40 1.19
CA ASN A 23 6.08 17.21 1.11
C ASN A 23 7.50 17.61 1.52
N SER A 24 7.70 17.79 2.82
CA SER A 24 9.00 18.02 3.43
C SER A 24 9.64 16.68 3.74
N GLY A 25 10.44 16.20 2.79
CA GLY A 25 11.21 14.96 2.84
C GLY A 25 11.24 14.33 1.45
N GLY A 26 12.42 14.00 0.93
CA GLY A 26 12.51 13.22 -0.31
C GLY A 26 11.63 11.97 -0.19
N ALA A 27 10.93 11.61 -1.27
CA ALA A 27 10.15 10.38 -1.27
C ALA A 27 11.10 9.23 -0.93
N TRP A 28 10.78 8.47 0.11
CA TRP A 28 11.55 7.28 0.44
C TRP A 28 11.55 6.33 -0.77
N THR A 29 12.72 5.79 -1.08
CA THR A 29 12.92 4.79 -2.14
C THR A 29 13.63 3.61 -1.49
N PRO A 30 13.20 2.36 -1.75
CA PRO A 30 13.82 1.18 -1.15
C PRO A 30 15.26 1.00 -1.63
N GLU A 31 16.14 0.66 -0.71
CA GLU A 31 17.49 0.17 -0.97
C GLU A 31 17.56 -1.36 -0.78
N PRO A 32 18.48 -2.08 -1.45
CA PRO A 32 18.68 -3.50 -1.20
C PRO A 32 18.99 -3.77 0.28
N GLY A 33 18.22 -4.67 0.90
CA GLY A 33 18.27 -4.98 2.33
C GLY A 33 17.26 -4.21 3.18
N ASP A 34 16.56 -3.21 2.63
CA ASP A 34 15.43 -2.60 3.31
C ASP A 34 14.31 -3.61 3.53
N VAL A 35 13.60 -3.47 4.64
CA VAL A 35 12.48 -4.32 5.01
C VAL A 35 11.34 -3.45 5.56
N ILE A 36 10.12 -3.70 5.08
CA ILE A 36 8.89 -3.19 5.67
C ILE A 36 8.16 -4.36 6.32
N GLU A 37 7.86 -4.26 7.61
CA GLU A 37 7.12 -5.28 8.38
C GLU A 37 5.83 -4.74 8.96
N PHE A 38 4.80 -5.56 8.95
CA PHE A 38 3.49 -5.28 9.52
C PHE A 38 3.00 -6.43 10.39
N ASP A 39 2.58 -6.09 11.60
CA ASP A 39 1.67 -6.92 12.37
C ASP A 39 0.26 -6.82 11.79
N VAL A 40 -0.31 -7.94 11.37
CA VAL A 40 -1.67 -7.98 10.86
C VAL A 40 -2.62 -8.20 12.03
N LEU A 41 -3.54 -7.25 12.23
CA LEU A 41 -4.53 -7.29 13.30
C LEU A 41 -5.94 -7.53 12.76
N ARG A 42 -6.71 -8.38 13.44
CA ARG A 42 -8.16 -8.54 13.20
C ARG A 42 -8.92 -8.15 14.45
N LYS A 43 -9.70 -7.06 14.35
CA LYS A 43 -10.42 -6.45 15.50
C LYS A 43 -9.46 -6.13 16.66
N GLY A 44 -8.29 -5.58 16.35
CA GLY A 44 -7.28 -5.17 17.33
C GLY A 44 -6.51 -6.32 17.99
N LYS A 45 -6.68 -7.56 17.53
CA LYS A 45 -5.96 -8.73 18.04
C LYS A 45 -4.98 -9.27 16.98
N PRO A 46 -3.84 -9.84 17.38
CA PRO A 46 -2.90 -10.48 16.45
C PRO A 46 -3.60 -11.51 15.55
N PHE A 47 -3.31 -11.44 14.26
CA PHE A 47 -3.91 -12.30 13.24
C PHE A 47 -2.89 -12.84 12.23
N GLY A 48 -1.70 -12.23 12.15
CA GLY A 48 -0.65 -12.66 11.25
C GLY A 48 0.44 -11.62 11.07
N SER A 49 1.24 -11.82 10.04
CA SER A 49 2.33 -10.92 9.63
C SER A 49 2.30 -10.69 8.12
N HIS A 50 2.86 -9.57 7.71
CA HIS A 50 3.16 -9.25 6.32
C HIS A 50 4.51 -8.53 6.28
N SER A 51 5.43 -9.01 5.45
CA SER A 51 6.72 -8.37 5.23
C SER A 51 6.99 -8.16 3.74
N VAL A 52 7.69 -7.08 3.42
CA VAL A 52 8.26 -6.81 2.11
C VAL A 52 9.76 -6.61 2.27
N THR A 53 10.56 -7.49 1.69
CA THR A 53 12.03 -7.39 1.65
C THR A 53 12.47 -6.89 0.29
N PHE A 54 13.29 -5.85 0.28
CA PHE A 54 13.80 -5.26 -0.95
C PHE A 54 15.20 -5.79 -1.26
N GLY A 55 15.46 -6.04 -2.54
CA GLY A 55 16.73 -6.56 -3.02
C GLY A 55 17.04 -6.08 -4.43
N GLU A 56 18.05 -6.69 -5.02
CA GLU A 56 18.46 -6.42 -6.40
C GLU A 56 18.72 -7.76 -7.11
N ASP A 57 18.25 -7.89 -8.35
CA ASP A 57 18.55 -9.06 -9.18
C ASP A 57 19.93 -8.95 -9.84
N SER A 58 20.35 -10.00 -10.56
CA SER A 58 21.65 -10.02 -11.24
C SER A 58 21.83 -8.97 -12.34
N ASN A 59 20.73 -8.31 -12.77
CA ASN A 59 20.75 -7.28 -13.80
C ASN A 59 20.66 -5.87 -13.20
N GLY A 60 20.72 -5.72 -11.88
CA GLY A 60 20.61 -4.44 -11.21
C GLY A 60 19.18 -3.91 -11.08
N ARG A 61 18.16 -4.78 -11.22
CA ARG A 61 16.75 -4.39 -11.07
C ARG A 61 16.30 -4.58 -9.62
N LEU A 62 15.49 -3.64 -9.13
CA LEU A 62 14.88 -3.73 -7.80
C LEU A 62 13.98 -4.97 -7.75
N THR A 63 14.15 -5.77 -6.71
CA THR A 63 13.23 -6.85 -6.35
C THR A 63 12.50 -6.51 -5.06
N ALA A 64 11.22 -6.87 -4.98
CA ALA A 64 10.43 -6.77 -3.76
C ALA A 64 9.80 -8.14 -3.49
N ARG A 65 10.23 -8.78 -2.41
CA ARG A 65 9.71 -10.08 -1.98
C ARG A 65 8.69 -9.86 -0.87
N THR A 66 7.46 -10.29 -1.10
CA THR A 66 6.36 -10.23 -0.17
C THR A 66 6.13 -11.60 0.45
N ASP A 67 6.06 -11.64 1.78
CA ASP A 67 5.66 -12.83 2.54
C ASP A 67 4.49 -12.45 3.46
N VAL A 68 3.37 -13.16 3.34
CA VAL A 68 2.18 -12.98 4.20
C VAL A 68 1.82 -14.30 4.85
N LEU A 69 1.60 -14.27 6.16
CA LEU A 69 1.09 -15.40 6.92
C LEU A 69 -0.04 -14.94 7.83
N LEU A 70 -1.26 -15.39 7.56
CA LEU A 70 -2.44 -15.13 8.38
C LEU A 70 -2.96 -16.44 8.96
N LYS A 71 -3.29 -16.45 10.25
CA LYS A 71 -3.79 -17.65 10.92
C LYS A 71 -4.77 -17.30 12.03
N ALA A 72 -5.89 -18.02 12.08
CA ALA A 72 -6.78 -18.01 13.24
C ALA A 72 -7.24 -19.40 13.62
N GLY A 73 -7.56 -19.55 14.91
CA GLY A 73 -7.96 -20.82 15.49
C GLY A 73 -8.83 -20.66 16.72
N LEU A 74 -9.43 -21.78 17.12
CA LEU A 74 -10.13 -21.96 18.40
C LEU A 74 -9.34 -22.99 19.21
N GLY A 75 -8.54 -22.52 20.17
CA GLY A 75 -7.62 -23.38 20.91
C GLY A 75 -6.62 -24.07 19.97
N PRO A 76 -6.47 -25.40 20.00
CA PRO A 76 -5.52 -26.11 19.13
C PRO A 76 -6.00 -26.23 17.67
N ILE A 77 -7.25 -25.89 17.37
CA ILE A 77 -7.84 -26.08 16.04
C ILE A 77 -7.61 -24.82 15.20
N THR A 78 -6.88 -24.95 14.10
CA THR A 78 -6.79 -23.88 13.08
C THR A 78 -8.05 -23.91 12.24
N VAL A 79 -8.73 -22.77 12.12
CA VAL A 79 -9.97 -22.62 11.35
C VAL A 79 -9.81 -21.74 10.11
N PHE A 80 -8.67 -21.07 9.99
CA PHE A 80 -8.30 -20.23 8.86
C PHE A 80 -6.78 -20.14 8.76
N LYS A 81 -6.26 -20.28 7.54
CA LYS A 81 -4.87 -20.10 7.15
C LYS A 81 -4.81 -19.46 5.76
N TYR A 82 -4.02 -18.39 5.64
CA TYR A 82 -3.68 -17.78 4.37
C TYR A 82 -2.17 -17.55 4.30
N GLU A 83 -1.55 -18.00 3.22
CA GLU A 83 -0.13 -17.80 2.91
C GLU A 83 0.00 -17.19 1.52
N LEU A 84 0.87 -16.17 1.39
CA LEU A 84 1.28 -15.59 0.12
C LEU A 84 2.80 -15.45 0.12
N ASP A 85 3.43 -15.97 -0.93
CA ASP A 85 4.83 -15.70 -1.29
C ASP A 85 4.80 -15.07 -2.67
N ALA A 86 5.35 -13.86 -2.81
CA ALA A 86 5.40 -13.18 -4.10
C ALA A 86 6.73 -12.46 -4.29
N THR A 87 7.23 -12.44 -5.51
CA THR A 87 8.40 -11.66 -5.92
C THR A 87 8.01 -10.77 -7.09
N GLU A 88 8.16 -9.47 -6.88
CA GLU A 88 8.03 -8.44 -7.91
C GLU A 88 9.41 -8.01 -8.38
N VAL A 89 9.53 -7.73 -9.69
CA VAL A 89 10.71 -7.11 -10.27
C VAL A 89 10.34 -5.77 -10.88
N TRP A 90 11.07 -4.73 -10.52
CA TRP A 90 10.84 -3.36 -10.90
C TRP A 90 12.02 -2.79 -11.67
N GLN A 91 11.73 -2.07 -12.74
CA GLN A 91 12.74 -1.37 -13.54
C GLN A 91 12.23 0.02 -13.91
N ASN A 92 13.02 1.06 -13.60
CA ASN A 92 12.65 2.46 -13.89
C ASN A 92 11.26 2.86 -13.35
N GLY A 93 10.91 2.36 -12.15
CA GLY A 93 9.61 2.62 -11.51
C GLY A 93 8.42 1.87 -12.13
N GLN A 94 8.66 0.89 -13.00
CA GLN A 94 7.62 0.06 -13.61
C GLN A 94 7.76 -1.40 -13.16
N LEU A 95 6.64 -2.04 -12.86
CA LEU A 95 6.58 -3.48 -12.61
C LEU A 95 6.79 -4.22 -13.93
N VAL A 96 7.82 -5.06 -14.01
CA VAL A 96 8.17 -5.81 -15.22
C VAL A 96 7.95 -7.30 -15.09
N SER A 97 7.83 -7.83 -13.87
CA SER A 97 7.52 -9.23 -13.61
C SER A 97 6.91 -9.38 -12.22
N LEU A 98 5.98 -10.33 -12.09
CA LEU A 98 5.40 -10.77 -10.82
C LEU A 98 5.30 -12.29 -10.88
N ASN A 99 5.96 -12.95 -9.94
CA ASN A 99 5.69 -14.35 -9.62
C ASN A 99 5.07 -14.39 -8.22
N GLY A 100 4.00 -15.15 -8.03
CA GLY A 100 3.47 -15.35 -6.70
C GLY A 100 2.64 -16.60 -6.57
N GLU A 101 2.66 -17.17 -5.37
CA GLU A 101 1.94 -18.37 -4.97
C GLU A 101 1.11 -18.05 -3.73
N VAL A 102 -0.12 -18.57 -3.70
CA VAL A 102 -1.05 -18.38 -2.58
C VAL A 102 -1.60 -19.72 -2.14
N ASN A 103 -1.80 -19.89 -0.84
CA ASN A 103 -2.56 -20.97 -0.23
C ASN A 103 -3.62 -20.37 0.71
N ASP A 104 -4.89 -20.47 0.31
CA ASP A 104 -6.05 -20.02 1.09
C ASP A 104 -6.84 -21.25 1.57
N ASP A 105 -6.58 -21.67 2.81
CA ASP A 105 -7.19 -22.87 3.42
C ASP A 105 -7.08 -24.13 2.54
N GLY A 106 -5.92 -24.36 1.94
CA GLY A 106 -5.63 -25.48 1.05
C GLY A 106 -6.06 -25.25 -0.41
N LYS A 107 -6.61 -24.08 -0.74
CA LYS A 107 -6.86 -23.67 -2.13
C LYS A 107 -5.63 -22.93 -2.65
N GLU A 108 -4.93 -23.57 -3.56
CA GLU A 108 -3.70 -23.06 -4.13
C GLU A 108 -3.97 -22.23 -5.39
N GLY A 109 -3.14 -21.22 -5.61
CA GLY A 109 -3.16 -20.37 -6.80
C GLY A 109 -1.78 -19.80 -7.09
N GLN A 110 -1.53 -19.43 -8.34
CA GLN A 110 -0.25 -18.89 -8.76
C GLN A 110 -0.37 -17.89 -9.91
N VAL A 111 0.62 -17.02 -10.04
CA VAL A 111 0.84 -16.10 -11.17
C VAL A 111 2.31 -16.09 -11.56
N THR A 112 2.61 -15.87 -12.85
CA THR A 112 3.98 -15.86 -13.41
C THR A 112 4.10 -14.84 -14.53
#